data_AF-A0A9Q4GH76-F1
#
_entry.id   AF-A0A9Q4GH76-F1
#
_cell.length_a   1.000
_cell.length_b   1.000
_cell.length_c   1.000
_cell.angle_alpha   90.00
_cell.angle_beta   90.00
_cell.angle_gamma   90.00
#
_symmetry.space_group_name_H-M   'P 1'
#
loop_
_entity.id
_entity.type
_entity.pdbx_description
1 polymer ?
#
loop_
_entity_poly.entity_id
_entity_poly.type
_entity_poly.pdbx_seq_one_letter_code
_entity_poly.pdbx_strand_id
1 'polypeptide(L)'
;MTDKPRDNEATNGEAPTEGDAAPSRDEVLSLLKDGMREAHKKVKSGRVYDAENEKVRQKWIRTLAYTAGQYRQIKKDADLEELDERLSELEEQQERDEVRV
;
A
#
# COMPACT_ATOMS: atom_id res chain seq x y z
N MET A 1 52.61 -11.91 0.08
CA MET A 1 51.26 -12.17 0.62
C MET A 1 50.41 -10.95 0.36
N THR A 2 49.61 -10.97 -0.70
CA THR A 2 48.58 -9.97 -0.96
C THR A 2 47.26 -10.72 -0.96
N ASP A 3 46.45 -10.43 0.07
CA ASP A 3 45.16 -11.06 0.29
C ASP A 3 44.23 -10.80 -0.90
N LYS A 4 43.69 -11.87 -1.46
CA LYS A 4 42.67 -11.85 -2.51
C LYS A 4 41.34 -11.42 -1.86
N PRO A 5 40.52 -10.57 -2.49
CA PRO A 5 39.22 -10.21 -1.92
C PRO A 5 38.34 -11.46 -1.82
N ARG A 6 37.68 -11.61 -0.66
CA ARG A 6 36.77 -12.72 -0.36
C ARG A 6 35.60 -12.68 -1.34
N ASP A 7 35.30 -13.84 -1.91
CA ASP A 7 34.15 -14.05 -2.77
C ASP A 7 32.88 -13.56 -2.05
N ASN A 8 32.12 -12.71 -2.74
CA ASN A 8 30.81 -12.26 -2.31
C ASN A 8 29.90 -13.50 -2.29
N GLU A 9 29.73 -14.11 -1.13
CA GLU A 9 28.73 -15.16 -0.91
C GLU A 9 27.37 -14.55 -1.26
N ALA A 10 26.90 -14.87 -2.46
CA ALA A 10 25.52 -14.65 -2.85
C ALA A 10 24.67 -15.38 -1.81
N THR A 11 24.02 -14.61 -0.93
CA THR A 11 23.07 -15.13 0.04
C THR A 11 21.93 -15.72 -0.79
N ASN A 12 22.02 -17.02 -1.03
CA ASN A 12 20.99 -17.79 -1.70
C ASN A 12 19.69 -17.56 -0.93
N GLY A 13 18.66 -17.05 -1.63
CA GLY A 13 17.42 -16.60 -1.03
C GLY A 13 16.84 -17.62 -0.07
N GLU A 14 16.89 -17.30 1.22
CA GLU A 14 16.07 -17.96 2.22
C GLU A 14 14.61 -17.74 1.82
N ALA A 15 13.86 -18.83 1.64
CA ALA A 15 12.43 -18.75 1.44
C ALA A 15 11.79 -18.07 2.67
N PRO A 16 10.80 -17.19 2.49
CA PRO A 16 10.17 -16.50 3.61
C PRO A 16 9.58 -17.53 4.57
N THR A 17 10.02 -17.52 5.83
CA THR A 17 9.44 -18.36 6.89
C THR A 17 7.98 -17.97 7.14
N GLU A 18 7.14 -18.87 7.67
CA GLU A 18 5.68 -18.69 7.86
C GLU A 18 5.24 -17.43 8.65
N GLY A 19 6.17 -16.68 9.24
CA GLY A 19 5.95 -15.36 9.85
C GLY A 19 6.24 -14.15 8.95
N ASP A 20 6.59 -14.35 7.68
CA ASP A 20 7.04 -13.34 6.72
C ASP A 20 6.06 -13.19 5.54
N ALA A 21 4.81 -13.62 5.73
CA ALA A 21 3.75 -13.38 4.76
C ALA A 21 3.51 -11.87 4.63
N ALA A 22 3.53 -11.37 3.40
CA ALA A 22 3.18 -9.98 3.13
C ALA A 22 1.80 -9.66 3.71
N PRO A 23 1.61 -8.46 4.32
CA PRO A 23 0.33 -8.11 4.93
C PRO A 23 -0.79 -8.15 3.89
N SER A 24 -1.95 -8.65 4.30
CA SER A 24 -3.15 -8.62 3.49
C SER A 24 -3.55 -7.20 3.12
N ARG A 25 -4.33 -7.05 2.05
CA ARG A 25 -4.84 -5.75 1.59
C ARG A 25 -5.56 -4.99 2.72
N ASP A 26 -6.37 -5.68 3.51
CA ASP A 26 -7.14 -5.07 4.59
C ASP A 26 -6.25 -4.60 5.75
N GLU A 27 -5.20 -5.37 6.07
CA GLU A 27 -4.20 -4.96 7.05
C GLU A 27 -3.45 -3.70 6.58
N VAL A 28 -3.06 -3.65 5.30
CA VAL A 28 -2.42 -2.46 4.71
C VAL A 28 -3.36 -1.25 4.77
N LEU A 29 -4.64 -1.42 4.39
CA LEU A 29 -5.64 -0.34 4.46
C LEU A 29 -5.87 0.15 5.89
N SER A 30 -5.88 -0.74 6.88
CA SER A 30 -5.98 -0.37 8.30
C SER A 30 -4.77 0.46 8.74
N LEU A 31 -3.56 0.00 8.39
CA LEU A 31 -2.31 0.69 8.72
C LEU A 31 -2.25 2.08 8.09
N LEU A 32 -2.64 2.21 6.82
CA LEU A 32 -2.74 3.50 6.12
C LEU A 32 -3.75 4.43 6.79
N LYS A 33 -4.91 3.91 7.20
CA LYS A 33 -5.94 4.70 7.90
C LYS A 33 -5.46 5.22 9.26
N ASP A 34 -4.70 4.41 10.00
CA ASP A 34 -4.08 4.84 11.26
C ASP A 34 -3.00 5.90 11.01
N GLY A 35 -2.13 5.68 10.03
CA GLY A 35 -1.08 6.64 9.62
C GLY A 35 -1.66 7.98 9.18
N MET A 36 -2.72 7.98 8.38
CA MET A 36 -3.44 9.19 7.97
C MET A 36 -4.03 9.95 9.18
N ARG A 37 -4.62 9.24 10.14
CA ARG A 37 -5.17 9.84 11.37
C ARG A 37 -4.09 10.53 12.18
N GLU A 38 -2.95 9.87 12.39
CA GLU A 38 -1.84 10.42 13.15
C GLU A 38 -1.18 11.59 12.43
N ALA A 39 -0.93 11.47 11.12
CA ALA A 39 -0.36 12.56 10.33
C ALA A 39 -1.27 13.80 10.36
N HIS A 40 -2.59 13.63 10.19
CA HIS A 40 -3.56 14.71 10.28
C HIS A 40 -3.57 15.37 11.67
N LYS A 41 -3.49 14.57 12.75
CA LYS A 41 -3.37 15.09 14.12
C LYS A 41 -2.10 15.94 14.29
N LYS A 42 -0.96 15.48 13.80
CA LYS A 42 0.33 16.18 13.88
C LYS A 42 0.33 17.49 13.09
N VAL A 43 -0.28 17.50 11.91
CA VAL A 43 -0.46 18.72 11.10
C VAL A 43 -1.31 19.76 11.83
N LYS A 44 -2.36 19.34 12.54
CA LYS A 44 -3.24 20.23 13.31
C LYS A 44 -2.61 20.73 14.62
N SER A 45 -1.81 19.90 15.28
CA SER A 45 -1.20 20.26 16.57
C SER A 45 0.08 21.09 16.47
N GLY A 46 0.69 21.18 15.28
CA GLY A 46 1.93 21.94 15.07
C GLY A 46 1.72 23.43 15.29
N ARG A 47 2.08 23.94 16.47
CA ARG A 47 2.06 25.37 16.79
C ARG A 47 3.12 26.10 15.95
N VAL A 48 2.69 27.09 15.17
CA VAL A 48 3.54 27.86 14.24
C VAL A 48 4.13 29.06 14.95
N TYR A 49 5.29 28.88 15.58
CA TYR A 49 6.10 29.98 16.11
C TYR A 49 7.61 29.78 15.87
N ASP A 50 8.01 28.61 15.35
CA ASP A 50 9.41 28.22 15.11
C ASP A 50 9.54 27.56 13.72
N ALA A 51 10.58 27.93 12.98
CA ALA A 51 10.87 27.40 11.64
C ALA A 51 11.11 25.88 11.63
N GLU A 52 11.72 25.31 12.68
CA GLU A 52 11.94 23.87 12.79
C GLU A 52 10.61 23.12 13.00
N ASN A 53 9.69 23.68 13.77
CA ASN A 53 8.35 23.13 13.94
C ASN A 53 7.56 23.17 12.62
N GLU A 54 7.71 24.23 11.82
CA GLU A 54 7.08 24.31 10.50
C GLU A 54 7.68 23.30 9.51
N LYS A 55 9.00 23.06 9.54
CA LYS A 55 9.64 22.01 8.73
C LYS A 55 9.09 20.62 9.07
N VAL A 56 8.92 20.31 10.36
CA VAL A 56 8.33 19.05 10.80
C VAL A 56 6.87 18.94 10.34
N ARG A 57 6.10 20.02 10.43
CA ARG A 57 4.71 20.07 9.96
C ARG A 57 4.61 19.81 8.45
N GLN A 58 5.48 20.39 7.63
CA GLN A 58 5.52 20.13 6.19
C GLN A 58 5.82 18.66 5.86
N LYS A 59 6.69 18.00 6.64
CA LYS A 59 6.92 16.54 6.51
C LYS A 59 5.64 15.76 6.78
N TRP A 60 4.91 16.09 7.85
CA TRP A 60 3.62 15.45 8.15
C TRP A 60 2.55 15.71 7.09
N ILE A 61 2.51 16.90 6.48
CA ILE A 61 1.63 17.18 5.34
C ILE A 61 1.97 16.27 4.16
N ARG A 62 3.27 16.10 3.86
CA ARG A 62 3.73 15.22 2.79
C ARG A 62 3.38 13.75 3.08
N THR A 63 3.59 13.29 4.30
CA THR A 63 3.20 11.94 4.74
C THR A 63 1.69 11.74 4.61
N LEU A 64 0.87 12.71 5.02
CA LEU A 64 -0.58 12.65 4.91
C LEU A 64 -1.02 12.54 3.44
N ALA A 65 -0.46 13.37 2.55
CA ALA A 65 -0.79 13.34 1.14
C ALA A 65 -0.41 11.99 0.50
N TYR A 66 0.78 11.48 0.83
CA TYR A 66 1.26 10.20 0.31
C TYR A 66 0.37 9.03 0.77
N THR A 67 0.13 8.91 2.08
CA THR A 67 -0.69 7.83 2.65
C THR A 67 -2.13 7.89 2.16
N ALA A 68 -2.71 9.08 2.02
CA ALA A 68 -4.04 9.25 1.43
C ALA A 68 -4.09 8.82 -0.04
N GLY A 69 -3.03 9.10 -0.81
CA GLY A 69 -2.90 8.65 -2.20
C GLY A 69 -2.88 7.13 -2.31
N GLN A 70 -2.03 6.47 -1.51
CA GLN A 70 -1.93 5.00 -1.48
C GLN A 70 -3.24 4.35 -1.04
N TYR A 71 -3.90 4.88 -0.01
CA TYR A 71 -5.20 4.38 0.45
C TYR A 71 -6.26 4.42 -0.66
N ARG A 72 -6.33 5.55 -1.39
CA ARG A 72 -7.26 5.72 -2.50
C ARG A 72 -6.96 4.76 -3.65
N GLN A 73 -5.68 4.53 -3.95
CA GLN A 73 -5.29 3.62 -5.02
C GLN A 73 -5.74 2.19 -4.74
N ILE A 74 -5.40 1.65 -3.56
CA ILE A 74 -5.77 0.30 -3.17
C ILE A 74 -7.30 0.12 -3.14
N LYS A 75 -8.04 1.15 -2.71
CA LYS A 75 -9.51 1.11 -2.75
C LYS A 75 -10.05 1.04 -4.17
N LYS A 76 -9.50 1.82 -5.10
CA LYS A 76 -9.90 1.74 -6.51
C LYS A 76 -9.56 0.38 -7.12
N ASP A 77 -8.43 -0.19 -6.77
CA ASP A 77 -8.03 -1.50 -7.28
C ASP A 77 -9.03 -2.57 -6.82
N ALA A 78 -9.51 -2.50 -5.56
CA ALA A 78 -10.59 -3.36 -5.07
C ALA A 78 -11.92 -3.14 -5.81
N ASP A 79 -12.31 -1.89 -6.06
CA ASP A 79 -13.53 -1.58 -6.82
C ASP A 79 -13.44 -2.09 -8.27
N LEU A 80 -12.24 -2.07 -8.88
CA LEU A 80 -12.00 -2.59 -10.22
C LEU A 80 -12.11 -4.11 -10.27
N GLU A 81 -11.53 -4.82 -9.30
CA GLU A 81 -11.66 -6.28 -9.17
C GLU A 81 -13.13 -6.70 -9.06
N GLU A 82 -13.93 -6.00 -8.25
CA GLU A 82 -15.37 -6.28 -8.10
C GLU A 82 -16.13 -6.07 -9.42
N LEU A 83 -15.81 -5.00 -10.16
CA LEU A 83 -16.44 -4.72 -11.45
C LEU A 83 -16.08 -5.77 -12.51
N ASP A 84 -14.84 -6.26 -12.51
CA ASP A 84 -14.35 -7.29 -13.43
C ASP A 84 -15.03 -8.64 -13.17
N GLU A 85 -15.18 -9.02 -11.89
CA GLU A 85 -15.93 -10.22 -11.48
C GLU A 85 -17.39 -10.14 -11.95
N ARG A 86 -18.06 -9.01 -11.70
CA ARG A 86 -19.44 -8.79 -12.15
C ARG A 86 -19.60 -8.79 -13.66
N LEU A 87 -18.62 -8.27 -14.39
CA LEU A 87 -18.63 -8.28 -15.85
C LEU A 87 -18.53 -9.72 -16.36
N SER A 88 -17.60 -10.50 -15.81
CA SER A 88 -17.41 -11.91 -16.14
C SER A 88 -18.69 -12.73 -15.90
N GLU A 89 -19.36 -12.53 -14.76
CA GLU A 89 -20.63 -13.20 -14.46
C GLU A 89 -21.75 -12.85 -15.46
N LEU A 90 -21.80 -11.60 -15.94
CA LEU A 90 -22.78 -11.14 -16.91
C LEU A 90 -22.49 -11.68 -18.32
N GLU A 91 -21.23 -11.71 -18.72
CA GLU A 91 -20.79 -12.29 -20.00
C GLU A 91 -21.12 -13.78 -20.05
N GLU A 92 -20.81 -14.53 -18.99
CA GLU A 92 -21.19 -15.94 -18.89
C GLU A 92 -22.71 -16.18 -18.90
N GLN A 93 -23.49 -15.27 -18.31
CA GLN A 93 -24.96 -15.34 -18.38
C GLN A 93 -25.45 -15.15 -19.81
N GLN A 94 -24.92 -14.17 -20.53
CA GLN A 94 -25.26 -13.93 -21.93
C GLN A 94 -24.90 -15.13 -22.81
N GLU A 95 -23.70 -15.68 -22.65
CA GLU A 95 -23.29 -16.87 -23.40
C GLU A 95 -24.21 -18.06 -23.15
N ARG A 96 -24.61 -18.30 -21.89
CA ARG A 96 -25.58 -19.37 -21.56
C ARG A 96 -26.95 -19.15 -22.18
N ASP A 97 -27.42 -17.90 -22.21
CA ASP A 97 -28.71 -17.55 -22.80
C ASP A 97 -28.68 -17.66 -24.33
N GLU A 98 -27.58 -17.29 -24.99
CA GLU A 98 -27.36 -17.47 -26.43
C GLU A 98 -27.29 -18.95 -26.83
N VAL A 99 -26.64 -19.80 -26.02
CA VAL A 99 -26.56 -21.26 -26.26
C VAL A 99 -27.92 -21.97 -26.08
N ARG A 100 -28.88 -21.34 -25.37
CA ARG A 100 -30.20 -21.90 -25.09
C ARG A 100 -31.23 -21.63 -26.21
N VAL A 101 -30.95 -20.71 -27.13
CA VAL A 101 -31.82 -20.31 -28.26
C VAL A 101 -31.49 -21.13 -29.50
#